data_AF-A0A1I1M0R0-F1
#
_entry.id   AF-A0A1I1M0R0-F1
#
_cell.length_a   1.000
_cell.length_b   1.000
_cell.length_c   1.000
_cell.angle_alpha   90.00
_cell.angle_beta   90.00
_cell.angle_gamma   90.00
#
_symmetry.space_group_name_H-M   'P 1'
#
loop_
_entity.id
_entity.type
_entity.pdbx_description
1 polymer ?
#
loop_
_entity_poly.entity_id
_entity_poly.type
_entity_poly.pdbx_seq_one_letter_code
_entity_poly.pdbx_strand_id
1 'polypeptide(L)' 'MAKSEIQKIEKQIYDLNLKLIALRKSTLSQEAIPNYTFSTQSCETNLIDLFGQNDKLLLIHNMGQACRY' A
#
# COMPACT_ATOMS: atom_id res chain seq x y z
N MET A 1 -30.93 13.32 -16.10
CA MET A 1 -30.68 11.89 -16.37
C MET A 1 -29.20 11.54 -16.12
N ALA A 2 -28.22 12.19 -16.77
CA ALA A 2 -26.78 11.91 -16.52
C ALA A 2 -26.31 12.07 -15.05
N LYS A 3 -26.83 13.07 -14.31
CA LYS A 3 -26.45 13.30 -12.91
C LYS A 3 -26.82 12.15 -11.96
N SER A 4 -27.91 11.42 -12.23
CA SER A 4 -28.33 10.30 -11.38
C SER A 4 -27.54 9.02 -11.69
N GLU A 5 -27.02 8.86 -12.91
CA GLU A 5 -26.15 7.74 -13.26
C GLU A 5 -24.75 7.91 -12.67
N ILE A 6 -24.21 9.13 -12.70
CA ILE A 6 -22.95 9.46 -12.02
C ILE A 6 -23.03 9.11 -10.53
N GLN A 7 -24.08 9.55 -9.85
CA GLN A 7 -24.26 9.26 -8.41
C GLN A 7 -24.39 7.76 -8.12
N LYS A 8 -25.00 6.98 -9.02
CA LYS A 8 -25.09 5.52 -8.88
C LYS A 8 -23.71 4.88 -9.01
N ILE A 9 -22.92 5.29 -10.00
CA ILE A 9 -21.57 4.78 -10.23
C ILE A 9 -20.65 5.14 -9.05
N GLU A 10 -20.69 6.39 -8.58
CA GLU A 10 -19.92 6.82 -7.41
C GLU A 10 -20.24 5.99 -6.16
N LYS A 11 -21.53 5.72 -5.92
CA LYS A 11 -21.95 4.87 -4.81
C LYS A 11 -21.43 3.43 -4.97
N GLN A 12 -21.48 2.87 -6.17
CA GLN A 12 -20.94 1.53 -6.43
C GLN A 12 -19.43 1.47 -6.20
N ILE A 13 -18.68 2.48 -6.66
CA ILE A 13 -17.23 2.58 -6.42
C ILE A 13 -16.94 2.62 -4.92
N TYR A 14 -17.70 3.43 -4.17
CA TYR A 14 -17.55 3.52 -2.73
C TYR A 14 -17.80 2.18 -2.02
N ASP A 15 -18.92 1.51 -2.34
CA ASP A 15 -19.29 0.24 -1.72
C ASP A 15 -18.26 -0.87 -2.05
N LEU A 16 -17.78 -0.91 -3.29
CA LEU A 16 -16.74 -1.85 -3.71
C LEU A 16 -15.40 -1.59 -3.01
N ASN A 17 -15.03 -0.32 -2.84
CA ASN A 17 -13.79 0.05 -2.14
C ASN A 17 -13.84 -0.38 -0.67
N LEU A 18 -14.96 -0.14 0.03
CA LEU A 18 -15.15 -0.62 1.40
C LEU A 18 -14.98 -2.14 1.51
N LYS A 19 -15.60 -2.89 0.58
CA LYS A 19 -15.47 -4.35 0.54
C LYS A 19 -14.02 -4.79 0.33
N LEU A 20 -13.30 -4.14 -0.58
CA LEU A 20 -11.90 -4.41 -0.86
C LEU A 20 -11.00 -4.13 0.36
N ILE A 21 -11.22 -3.02 1.07
CA ILE A 21 -10.48 -2.71 2.31
C ILE A 21 -10.74 -3.77 3.38
N ALA A 22 -11.99 -4.19 3.57
CA ALA A 22 -12.34 -5.23 4.53
C ALA A 22 -11.66 -6.56 4.19
N LEU A 23 -11.69 -6.97 2.92
CA LEU A 23 -11.02 -8.18 2.44
C LEU A 23 -9.50 -8.11 2.66
N ARG A 24 -8.87 -6.99 2.28
CA ARG A 24 -7.43 -6.77 2.53
C ARG A 24 -7.10 -6.90 4.01
N LYS A 25 -7.87 -6.27 4.91
CA LYS A 25 -7.67 -6.38 6.37
C LYS A 25 -7.82 -7.82 6.88
N SER A 26 -8.78 -8.58 6.36
CA SER A 26 -8.95 -9.99 6.73
C SER A 26 -7.84 -10.91 6.18
N THR A 27 -7.23 -10.53 5.06
CA THR A 27 -6.14 -11.29 4.41
C THR A 27 -4.75 -10.83 4.86
N LEU A 28 -4.61 -9.64 5.44
CA LEU A 28 -3.35 -9.07 5.96
C LEU A 28 -2.76 -9.86 7.16
N SER A 29 -3.35 -10.99 7.51
CA SER A 29 -2.69 -12.02 8.31
C SER A 29 -1.53 -12.63 7.49
N GLN A 30 -0.32 -12.11 7.72
CA GLN A 30 0.95 -12.85 7.69
C GLN A 30 1.59 -13.16 6.32
N GLU A 31 1.56 -12.26 5.34
CA GLU A 31 2.66 -12.30 4.36
C GLU A 31 3.92 -11.69 5.01
N ALA A 32 4.88 -12.56 5.32
CA ALA A 32 6.18 -12.14 5.80
C ALA A 32 6.83 -11.25 4.74
N ILE A 33 7.27 -10.05 5.15
CA ILE A 33 8.07 -9.20 4.28
C ILE A 33 9.40 -9.92 4.04
N PRO A 34 9.74 -10.30 2.79
CA PRO A 34 11.00 -10.96 2.53
C PRO A 34 12.16 -9.99 2.77
N ASN A 35 13.32 -10.52 3.14
CA ASN A 35 14.52 -9.72 3.27
C ASN A 35 15.06 -9.34 1.88
N TYR A 36 14.55 -8.25 1.30
CA TYR A 36 14.93 -7.79 -0.03
C TYR A 36 16.40 -7.40 -0.11
N THR A 37 17.05 -7.74 -1.21
CA THR A 37 18.41 -7.28 -1.54
C THR A 37 18.35 -5.99 -2.36
N PHE A 38 19.24 -5.05 -2.05
CA PHE A 38 19.38 -3.77 -2.74
C PHE A 38 20.80 -3.58 -3.21
N SER A 39 20.97 -3.04 -4.43
CA SER A 39 22.25 -2.52 -4.89
C SER A 39 22.34 -1.03 -4.58
N THR A 40 23.34 -0.62 -3.82
CA THR A 40 23.68 0.78 -3.55
C THR A 40 24.79 1.24 -4.49
N GLN A 41 25.19 2.51 -4.39
CA GLN A 41 26.29 3.05 -5.21
C GLN A 41 27.64 2.38 -4.90
N SER A 42 27.79 1.79 -3.70
CA SER A 42 29.06 1.27 -3.20
C SER A 42 29.07 -0.24 -2.94
N CYS A 43 27.91 -0.85 -2.70
CA CYS A 43 27.80 -2.26 -2.32
C CYS A 43 26.38 -2.80 -2.45
N GLU A 44 26.22 -4.11 -2.31
CA GLU A 44 24.93 -4.72 -2.02
C GLU A 44 24.61 -4.68 -0.51
N THR A 45 23.34 -4.55 -0.17
CA THR A 45 22.82 -4.59 1.20
C THR A 45 21.45 -5.25 1.22
N ASN A 46 20.89 -5.54 2.39
CA ASN A 46 19.54 -6.10 2.51
C ASN A 46 18.64 -5.25 3.43
N LEU A 47 17.33 -5.51 3.38
CA LEU A 47 16.34 -4.73 4.11
C LEU A 47 16.59 -4.72 5.62
N ILE A 48 16.98 -5.85 6.19
CA ILE A 48 17.28 -5.97 7.62
C ILE A 48 18.51 -5.12 7.99
N ASP A 49 19.56 -5.15 7.17
CA ASP A 49 20.77 -4.35 7.40
C ASP A 49 20.47 -2.85 7.38
N LEU A 50 19.54 -2.40 6.51
CA LEU A 50 19.09 -1.01 6.46
C LEU A 50 18.31 -0.59 7.72
N PHE A 51 17.76 -1.54 8.47
CA PHE A 51 17.03 -1.26 9.73
C PHE A 51 17.95 -1.20 10.95
N GLY A 52 19.10 -1.88 10.90
CA GLY A 52 20.01 -1.95 12.03
C GLY A 52 19.34 -2.55 13.28
N GLN A 53 19.38 -1.81 14.40
CA GLN A 53 18.80 -2.25 15.70
C GLN A 53 17.36 -1.78 15.92
N ASN A 54 16.67 -1.31 14.87
CA ASN A 54 15.31 -0.78 15.00
C ASN A 54 14.27 -1.84 14.64
N ASP A 55 13.27 -2.03 15.50
CA ASP A 55 12.18 -3.00 15.26
C ASP A 55 10.93 -2.39 14.61
N LYS A 56 10.97 -1.09 14.30
CA LYS A 56 9.82 -0.35 13.73
C LYS A 56 10.15 0.20 12.35
N LEU A 57 9.39 -0.24 11.34
CA LEU A 57 9.40 0.35 10.00
C LEU A 57 8.45 1.53 9.94
N LEU A 58 8.95 2.71 9.58
CA LEU A 58 8.13 3.82 9.11
C LEU A 58 8.24 3.89 7.59
N LEU A 59 7.29 3.29 6.88
CA LEU A 59 7.19 3.40 5.44
C LEU A 59 6.34 4.62 5.08
N ILE A 60 7.00 5.68 4.63
CA ILE A 60 6.32 6.85 4.08
C ILE A 60 6.13 6.62 2.58
N HIS A 61 4.92 6.21 2.19
CA HIS A 61 4.54 6.23 0.79
C HIS A 61 4.37 7.68 0.34
N ASN A 62 5.45 8.30 -0.16
CA ASN A 62 5.35 9.59 -0.83
C ASN A 62 4.86 9.38 -2.26
N MET A 63 3.58 9.08 -2.38
CA MET A 63 2.87 9.02 -3.64
C MET A 63 2.54 10.46 -4.01
N GLY A 64 3.44 11.14 -4.75
CA GLY A 64 3.41 12.58 -5.03
C GLY A 64 2.03 13.13 -5.42
N GLN A 65 1.87 14.47 -5.42
CA GLN A 65 0.59 15.21 -5.47
C GLN A 65 -0.54 14.71 -6.41
N ALA A 66 -0.26 13.88 -7.41
CA ALA A 66 -1.22 13.36 -8.37
C ALA A 66 -1.66 11.89 -8.15
N CYS A 67 -1.21 11.19 -7.11
CA CYS A 67 -1.65 9.82 -6.86
C CYS A 67 -3.04 9.80 -6.23
N ARG A 68 -4.09 9.82 -7.07
CA ARG A 68 -5.46 9.50 -6.66
C ARG A 68 -5.58 7.98 -6.56
N TYR A 69 -6.04 7.53 -5.39
CA TYR A 69 -6.38 6.13 -5.07
C TYR A 69 -7.20 5.45 -6.15
#